data_AF-G2MWD5-F1
#
_entry.id   AF-G2MWD5-F1
#
_cell.length_a   1.000
_cell.length_b   1.000
_cell.length_c   1.000
_cell.angle_alpha   90.00
_cell.angle_beta   90.00
_cell.angle_gamma   90.00
#
_symmetry.space_group_name_H-M   'P 1'
#
loop_
_entity.id
_entity.type
_entity.pdbx_description
1 polymer ?
#
loop_
_entity_poly.entity_id
_entity_poly.type
_entity_poly.pdbx_seq_one_letter_code
_entity_poly.pdbx_strand_id
1 'polypeptide(L)'
;MGENGKVLIKDLEKKDKKIFSLWLQDINVVKFLIDLFKISREKDNVLNIPFGKNRKMFVLETKEGVKLGFCVLYDIDWQQKRSSMYIYIEKKENVELETAQEIINSLLRRTALKYNLRDIEVHTKNDVFAKCFTNIEDFKKEEDGYSFRIALDEMKFPANMAR
;
A
#
# COMPACT_ATOMS: atom_id res chain seq x y z
N MET A 1 -9.68 -8.39 15.97
CA MET A 1 -8.61 -8.27 16.96
C MET A 1 -7.34 -7.94 16.21
N GLY A 2 -6.35 -7.34 16.89
CA GLY A 2 -5.21 -6.68 16.25
C GLY A 2 -4.28 -7.66 15.56
N GLU A 3 -3.79 -7.28 14.38
CA GLU A 3 -2.67 -7.94 13.72
C GLU A 3 -1.53 -8.10 14.75
N ASN A 4 -1.00 -9.31 14.92
CA ASN A 4 0.09 -9.63 15.87
C ASN A 4 1.44 -8.99 15.48
N GLY A 5 1.40 -8.05 14.55
CA GLY A 5 2.53 -7.35 13.99
C GLY A 5 3.01 -6.16 14.81
N LYS A 6 4.23 -5.68 14.55
CA LYS A 6 4.74 -4.41 15.10
C LYS A 6 4.02 -3.19 14.47
N VAL A 7 3.30 -3.40 13.37
CA VAL A 7 2.65 -2.33 12.59
C VAL A 7 1.15 -2.54 12.52
N LEU A 8 0.40 -1.45 12.69
CA LEU A 8 -1.04 -1.37 12.49
C LEU A 8 -1.32 -0.72 11.14
N ILE A 9 -2.16 -1.39 10.33
CA ILE A 9 -2.63 -0.86 9.06
C ILE A 9 -4.06 -0.33 9.24
N LYS A 10 -4.24 0.99 9.22
CA LYS A 10 -5.55 1.63 9.39
C LYS A 10 -6.12 2.09 8.06
N ASP A 11 -7.37 1.71 7.78
CA ASP A 11 -8.12 2.23 6.64
C ASP A 11 -8.41 3.72 6.86
N LEU A 12 -8.15 4.55 5.85
CA LEU A 12 -8.58 5.94 5.83
C LEU A 12 -9.96 6.03 5.18
N GLU A 13 -10.98 6.32 5.98
CA GLU A 13 -12.37 6.36 5.53
C GLU A 13 -12.88 7.79 5.34
N LYS A 14 -14.06 7.94 4.71
CA LYS A 14 -14.68 9.26 4.50
C LYS A 14 -14.85 10.06 5.80
N LYS A 15 -15.07 9.39 6.94
CA LYS A 15 -15.18 10.03 8.26
C LYS A 15 -13.87 10.71 8.69
N ASP A 16 -12.74 10.21 8.19
CA ASP A 16 -11.40 10.71 8.50
C ASP A 16 -10.97 11.85 7.57
N LYS A 17 -11.87 12.32 6.67
CA LYS A 17 -11.57 13.38 5.69
C LYS A 17 -11.02 14.66 6.34
N LYS A 18 -11.51 15.03 7.53
CA LYS A 18 -10.99 16.21 8.27
C LYS A 18 -9.53 16.02 8.67
N ILE A 19 -9.20 14.84 9.18
CA ILE A 19 -7.85 14.46 9.58
C ILE A 19 -6.94 14.40 8.35
N PHE A 20 -7.43 13.83 7.25
CA PHE A 20 -6.71 13.80 5.99
C PHE A 20 -6.40 15.21 5.45
N SER A 21 -7.34 16.16 5.54
CA SER A 21 -7.09 17.55 5.15
C SER A 21 -5.96 18.20 5.96
N LEU A 22 -5.83 17.87 7.24
CA LEU A 22 -4.68 18.30 8.05
C LEU A 22 -3.40 17.61 7.59
N TRP A 23 -3.46 16.35 7.18
CA TRP A 23 -2.30 15.64 6.63
C TRP A 23 -1.87 16.16 5.26
N LEU A 24 -2.75 16.78 4.48
CA LEU A 24 -2.33 17.47 3.25
C LEU A 24 -1.42 18.68 3.51
N GLN A 25 -1.33 19.15 4.76
CA GLN A 25 -0.34 20.16 5.16
C GLN A 25 1.06 19.54 5.38
N ASP A 26 1.14 18.21 5.49
CA ASP A 26 2.39 17.48 5.62
C ASP A 26 3.04 17.32 4.24
N ILE A 27 4.26 17.84 4.09
CA ILE A 27 5.02 17.79 2.85
C ILE A 27 5.27 16.35 2.37
N ASN A 28 5.38 15.39 3.28
CA ASN A 28 5.64 13.98 2.94
C ASN A 28 4.39 13.32 2.35
N VAL A 29 3.21 13.66 2.86
CA VAL A 29 1.92 13.23 2.30
C VAL A 29 1.72 13.83 0.91
N VAL A 30 2.04 15.11 0.72
CA VAL A 30 1.93 15.77 -0.58
C VAL A 30 2.89 15.15 -1.59
N LYS A 31 4.16 14.92 -1.22
CA LYS A 31 5.14 14.22 -2.07
C LYS A 31 4.67 12.83 -2.47
N PHE A 32 4.16 12.05 -1.50
CA PHE A 32 3.58 10.74 -1.75
C PHE A 32 2.44 10.80 -2.78
N LEU A 33 1.51 11.75 -2.63
CA LEU A 33 0.40 11.91 -3.57
C LEU A 33 0.89 12.34 -4.95
N ILE A 34 1.88 13.23 -5.03
CA ILE A 34 2.48 13.63 -6.32
C ILE A 34 3.12 12.42 -7.01
N ASP A 35 3.87 11.60 -6.29
CA ASP A 35 4.50 10.39 -6.83
C ASP A 35 3.47 9.37 -7.29
N LEU A 36 2.46 9.11 -6.47
CA LEU A 36 1.30 8.28 -6.83
C LEU A 36 0.63 8.81 -8.11
N PHE A 37 0.46 10.13 -8.22
CA PHE A 37 -0.15 10.76 -9.38
C PHE A 37 0.70 10.65 -10.63
N LYS A 38 2.03 10.72 -10.53
CA LYS A 38 2.92 10.48 -11.68
C LYS A 38 2.78 9.04 -12.18
N ILE A 39 2.77 8.07 -11.26
CA ILE A 39 2.61 6.65 -11.61
C ILE A 39 1.21 6.38 -12.20
N SER A 40 0.17 7.03 -11.68
CA SER A 40 -1.22 6.85 -12.13
C SER A 40 -1.57 7.63 -13.42
N ARG A 41 -0.74 8.60 -13.84
CA ARG A 41 -1.06 9.59 -14.90
C ARG A 41 -1.16 9.05 -16.33
N GLU A 42 -1.03 7.75 -16.55
CA GLU A 42 -1.49 7.13 -17.80
C GLU A 42 -3.03 7.09 -17.93
N LYS A 43 -3.80 7.48 -16.89
CA LYS A 43 -5.28 7.49 -16.93
C LYS A 43 -5.90 8.79 -16.40
N ASP A 44 -6.79 9.37 -17.22
CA ASP A 44 -7.33 10.74 -17.25
C ASP A 44 -7.98 11.37 -15.99
N ASN A 45 -7.98 10.78 -14.79
CA ASN A 45 -8.75 11.36 -13.67
C ASN A 45 -8.09 11.20 -12.31
N VAL A 46 -6.90 11.78 -12.22
CA VAL A 46 -5.98 11.59 -11.09
C VAL A 46 -6.36 12.38 -9.84
N LEU A 47 -7.21 13.42 -9.94
CA LEU A 47 -7.58 14.31 -8.82
C LEU A 47 -8.70 13.80 -7.89
N ASN A 48 -9.17 12.55 -8.05
CA ASN A 48 -10.08 11.97 -7.07
C ASN A 48 -9.32 11.62 -5.79
N ILE A 49 -9.56 12.42 -4.74
CA ILE A 49 -9.18 12.20 -3.33
C ILE A 49 -9.35 10.71 -2.96
N PRO A 50 -8.49 10.10 -2.11
CA PRO A 50 -8.44 8.66 -1.80
C PRO A 50 -9.76 7.98 -1.39
N PHE A 51 -10.82 8.74 -1.11
CA PHE A 51 -12.14 8.25 -0.70
C PHE A 51 -13.04 7.77 -1.85
N GLY A 52 -12.46 7.46 -3.00
CA GLY A 52 -13.17 6.96 -4.19
C GLY A 52 -13.58 5.49 -4.08
N LYS A 53 -14.47 5.04 -4.97
CA LYS A 53 -14.77 3.61 -5.11
C LYS A 53 -13.53 2.84 -5.55
N ASN A 54 -12.72 3.41 -6.44
CA ASN A 54 -11.57 2.74 -7.05
C ASN A 54 -10.23 3.09 -6.39
N ARG A 55 -10.27 3.68 -5.19
CA ARG A 55 -9.09 4.00 -4.39
C ARG A 55 -9.34 3.65 -2.92
N LYS A 56 -8.31 3.16 -2.23
CA LYS A 56 -8.30 2.90 -0.79
C LYS A 56 -6.96 3.37 -0.25
N MET A 57 -6.95 4.17 0.80
CA MET A 57 -5.73 4.61 1.45
C MET A 57 -5.61 3.98 2.83
N PHE A 58 -4.39 3.64 3.19
CA PHE A 58 -4.03 3.05 4.46
C PHE A 58 -2.90 3.86 5.09
N VAL A 59 -2.95 3.93 6.41
CA VAL A 59 -1.90 4.51 7.23
C VAL A 59 -1.16 3.36 7.90
N LEU A 60 0.16 3.43 7.84
CA LEU A 60 1.05 2.49 8.49
C LEU A 60 1.57 3.18 9.74
N GLU A 61 1.30 2.61 10.91
CA GLU A 61 1.74 3.17 12.19
C GLU A 61 2.18 2.06 13.16
N THR A 62 3.07 2.38 14.10
CA THR A 62 3.44 1.45 15.16
C THR A 62 2.31 1.34 16.20
N LYS A 63 2.40 0.36 17.11
CA LYS A 63 1.44 0.21 18.21
C LYS A 63 1.38 1.41 19.14
N GLU A 64 2.48 2.16 19.24
CA GLU A 64 2.62 3.39 20.01
C GLU A 64 2.03 4.62 19.28
N GLY A 65 1.52 4.44 18.05
CA GLY A 65 0.91 5.50 17.25
C GLY A 65 1.90 6.32 16.41
N VAL A 66 3.15 5.86 16.29
CA VAL A 66 4.14 6.52 15.43
C VAL A 66 3.84 6.20 13.97
N LYS A 67 3.61 7.21 13.14
CA LYS A 67 3.41 7.01 11.70
C LYS A 67 4.70 6.56 11.04
N LEU A 68 4.61 5.46 10.29
CA LEU A 68 5.69 4.92 9.47
C LEU A 68 5.55 5.37 8.00
N GLY A 69 4.31 5.51 7.54
CA GLY A 69 4.04 5.93 6.17
C GLY A 69 2.62 5.65 5.72
N PHE A 70 2.46 5.52 4.40
CA PHE A 70 1.17 5.41 3.73
C PHE A 70 1.20 4.34 2.66
N CYS A 71 0.03 3.75 2.41
CA CYS A 71 -0.19 2.88 1.28
C CYS A 71 -1.48 3.29 0.58
N VAL A 72 -1.50 3.26 -0.76
CA VAL A 72 -2.73 3.48 -1.53
C VAL A 72 -2.93 2.34 -2.51
N LEU A 73 -4.08 1.70 -2.43
CA LEU A 73 -4.65 0.87 -3.49
C LEU A 73 -5.36 1.80 -4.48
N TYR A 74 -5.02 1.73 -5.76
CA TYR A 74 -5.58 2.57 -6.82
C TYR A 74 -5.86 1.77 -8.08
N ASP A 75 -6.55 2.43 -9.03
CA ASP A 75 -6.99 1.85 -10.30
C ASP A 75 -7.69 0.50 -10.14
N ILE A 76 -8.50 0.40 -9.08
CA ILE A 76 -9.20 -0.84 -8.76
C ILE A 76 -10.24 -1.12 -9.84
N ASP A 77 -10.05 -2.21 -10.55
CA ASP A 77 -10.96 -2.77 -11.53
C ASP A 77 -11.74 -3.92 -10.88
N TRP A 78 -12.94 -3.60 -10.42
CA TRP A 78 -13.81 -4.54 -9.70
C TRP A 78 -14.34 -5.68 -10.57
N GLN A 79 -14.31 -5.52 -11.90
CA GLN A 79 -14.73 -6.57 -12.84
C GLN A 79 -13.57 -7.55 -13.07
N GLN A 80 -12.39 -7.03 -13.39
CA GLN A 80 -11.19 -7.85 -13.63
C GLN A 80 -10.48 -8.30 -12.35
N LYS A 81 -10.92 -7.82 -11.17
CA LYS A 81 -10.33 -8.14 -9.86
C LYS A 81 -8.85 -7.79 -9.76
N ARG A 82 -8.45 -6.65 -10.35
CA ARG A 82 -7.07 -6.17 -10.34
C ARG A 82 -6.96 -4.75 -9.80
N SER A 83 -5.77 -4.39 -9.34
CA SER A 83 -5.46 -3.03 -8.88
C SER A 83 -3.96 -2.79 -8.88
N SER A 84 -3.58 -1.54 -8.69
CA SER A 84 -2.20 -1.19 -8.34
C SER A 84 -2.13 -0.70 -6.89
N MET A 85 -0.96 -0.82 -6.28
CA MET A 85 -0.68 -0.40 -4.92
C MET A 85 0.61 0.42 -4.89
N TYR A 86 0.61 1.54 -4.19
CA TYR A 86 1.83 2.30 -3.95
C TYR A 86 2.11 2.38 -2.45
N ILE A 87 3.29 1.93 -2.04
CA ILE A 87 3.75 1.94 -0.65
C ILE A 87 4.81 3.02 -0.47
N TYR A 88 4.61 3.85 0.54
CA TYR A 88 5.53 4.91 0.93
C TYR A 88 5.84 4.85 2.42
N ILE A 89 7.13 4.99 2.74
CA ILE A 89 7.64 5.08 4.10
C ILE A 89 8.42 6.37 4.21
N GLU A 90 8.17 7.12 5.28
CA GLU A 90 8.74 8.45 5.49
C GLU A 90 10.25 8.40 5.75
N LYS A 91 10.68 7.51 6.65
CA LYS A 91 12.09 7.29 6.99
C LYS A 91 12.46 5.83 6.79
N LYS A 92 13.37 5.58 5.84
CA LYS A 92 13.79 4.21 5.47
C LYS A 92 14.39 3.45 6.65
N GLU A 93 15.10 4.15 7.54
CA GLU A 93 15.73 3.57 8.73
C GLU A 93 14.72 3.05 9.76
N ASN A 94 13.45 3.47 9.69
CA ASN A 94 12.44 3.08 10.67
C ASN A 94 11.82 1.70 10.39
N VAL A 95 12.15 1.07 9.26
CA VAL A 95 11.53 -0.19 8.83
C VAL A 95 12.62 -1.17 8.42
N GLU A 96 12.86 -2.16 9.28
CA GLU A 96 13.70 -3.32 8.97
C GLU A 96 12.99 -4.32 8.06
N LEU A 97 13.74 -5.23 7.44
CA LEU A 97 13.23 -6.19 6.46
C LEU A 97 12.08 -7.06 7.00
N GLU A 98 12.18 -7.54 8.24
CA GLU A 98 11.13 -8.34 8.87
C GLU A 98 9.81 -7.54 8.97
N THR A 99 9.90 -6.27 9.35
CA THR A 99 8.74 -5.37 9.48
C THR A 99 8.16 -5.02 8.11
N ALA A 100 9.01 -4.79 7.10
CA ALA A 100 8.56 -4.58 5.73
C ALA A 100 7.78 -5.81 5.20
N GLN A 101 8.31 -7.02 5.44
CA GLN A 101 7.66 -8.27 5.05
C GLN A 101 6.29 -8.43 5.73
N GLU A 102 6.19 -8.10 7.01
CA GLU A 102 4.94 -8.11 7.77
C GLU A 102 3.90 -7.14 7.18
N ILE A 103 4.31 -5.90 6.89
CA ILE A 103 3.46 -4.87 6.26
C ILE A 103 2.93 -5.38 4.92
N ILE A 104 3.83 -5.89 4.07
CA ILE A 104 3.50 -6.44 2.76
C ILE A 104 2.48 -7.57 2.88
N ASN A 105 2.76 -8.56 3.71
CA ASN A 105 1.89 -9.72 3.85
C ASN A 105 0.49 -9.30 4.32
N SER A 106 0.42 -8.35 5.25
CA SER A 106 -0.83 -7.81 5.77
C SER A 106 -1.60 -7.02 4.70
N LEU A 107 -0.91 -6.17 3.91
CA LEU A 107 -1.50 -5.43 2.80
C LEU A 107 -2.03 -6.37 1.70
N LEU A 108 -1.25 -7.36 1.28
CA LEU A 108 -1.64 -8.31 0.23
C LEU A 108 -2.82 -9.17 0.70
N ARG A 109 -2.76 -9.67 1.94
CA ARG A 109 -3.87 -10.44 2.53
C ARG A 109 -5.13 -9.61 2.64
N ARG A 110 -5.03 -8.37 3.10
CA ARG A 110 -6.17 -7.45 3.15
C ARG A 110 -6.74 -7.21 1.76
N THR A 111 -5.87 -7.06 0.76
CA THR A 111 -6.26 -6.87 -0.63
C THR A 111 -7.02 -8.07 -1.20
N ALA A 112 -6.52 -9.28 -0.95
CA ALA A 112 -7.17 -10.52 -1.35
C ALA A 112 -8.50 -10.74 -0.59
N LEU A 113 -8.50 -10.65 0.74
CA LEU A 113 -9.66 -11.08 1.54
C LEU A 113 -10.73 -10.00 1.68
N LYS A 114 -10.34 -8.74 1.94
CA LYS A 114 -11.31 -7.65 2.18
C LYS A 114 -11.86 -7.11 0.86
N TYR A 115 -11.02 -6.98 -0.15
CA TYR A 115 -11.39 -6.38 -1.44
C TYR A 115 -11.64 -7.41 -2.55
N ASN A 116 -11.38 -8.70 -2.30
CA ASN A 116 -11.61 -9.79 -3.25
C ASN A 116 -10.92 -9.54 -4.61
N LEU A 117 -9.70 -9.00 -4.56
CA LEU A 117 -8.85 -8.83 -5.74
C LEU A 117 -7.95 -10.06 -5.91
N ARG A 118 -7.64 -10.38 -7.16
CA ARG A 118 -6.86 -11.55 -7.58
C ARG A 118 -5.48 -11.19 -8.09
N ASP A 119 -5.30 -9.96 -8.52
CA ASP A 119 -4.06 -9.51 -9.13
C ASP A 119 -3.71 -8.11 -8.62
N ILE A 120 -2.44 -7.90 -8.31
CA ILE A 120 -1.98 -6.60 -7.84
C ILE A 120 -0.61 -6.28 -8.39
N GLU A 121 -0.47 -5.07 -8.94
CA GLU A 121 0.83 -4.47 -9.22
C GLU A 121 1.22 -3.58 -8.04
N VAL A 122 2.40 -3.77 -7.47
CA VAL A 122 2.85 -3.02 -6.31
C VAL A 122 4.06 -2.18 -6.71
N HIS A 123 4.03 -0.91 -6.32
CA HIS A 123 5.05 0.08 -6.58
C HIS A 123 5.64 0.59 -5.26
N THR A 124 6.95 0.82 -5.22
CA THR A 124 7.65 1.39 -4.07
C THR A 124 8.94 2.08 -4.48
N LYS A 125 9.36 3.13 -3.74
CA LYS A 125 10.70 3.73 -3.87
C LYS A 125 11.66 3.26 -2.76
N ASN A 126 11.17 2.39 -1.88
CA ASN A 126 11.94 1.89 -0.74
C ASN A 126 12.54 0.52 -1.10
N ASP A 127 13.87 0.45 -1.04
CA ASP A 127 14.65 -0.74 -1.38
C ASP A 127 14.44 -1.89 -0.38
N VAL A 128 14.08 -1.59 0.87
CA VAL A 128 13.72 -2.62 1.87
C VAL A 128 12.47 -3.38 1.42
N PHE A 129 11.48 -2.67 0.88
CA PHE A 129 10.28 -3.32 0.34
C PHE A 129 10.58 -4.07 -0.94
N ALA A 130 11.44 -3.53 -1.82
CA ALA A 130 11.89 -4.24 -3.01
C ALA A 130 12.58 -5.59 -2.65
N LYS A 131 13.37 -5.60 -1.57
CA LYS A 131 14.04 -6.81 -1.05
C LYS A 131 13.07 -7.91 -0.61
N CYS A 132 11.83 -7.57 -0.24
CA CYS A 132 10.80 -8.56 0.09
C CYS A 132 10.29 -9.35 -1.14
N PHE A 133 10.65 -8.93 -2.36
CA PHE A 133 10.09 -9.47 -3.61
C PHE A 133 11.14 -9.82 -4.66
N THR A 134 12.41 -9.95 -4.28
CA THR A 134 13.52 -10.22 -5.23
C THR A 134 13.40 -11.56 -5.96
N ASN A 135 12.49 -12.44 -5.54
CA ASN A 135 12.23 -13.74 -6.15
C ASN A 135 10.93 -13.79 -6.95
N ILE A 136 10.33 -12.64 -7.29
CA ILE A 136 9.15 -12.55 -8.15
C ILE A 136 9.58 -12.35 -9.60
N GLU A 137 9.06 -13.18 -10.50
CA GLU A 137 9.41 -13.16 -11.94
C GLU A 137 9.17 -11.79 -12.61
N ASP A 138 8.10 -11.10 -12.19
CA ASP A 138 7.69 -9.80 -12.73
C ASP A 138 8.36 -8.59 -12.04
N PHE A 139 9.47 -8.78 -11.31
CA PHE A 139 10.18 -7.67 -10.66
C PHE A 139 10.85 -6.74 -11.67
N LYS A 140 10.54 -5.44 -11.56
CA LYS A 140 11.09 -4.37 -12.39
C LYS A 140 11.71 -3.28 -11.53
N LYS A 141 12.92 -2.87 -11.92
CA LYS A 141 13.55 -1.65 -11.40
C LYS A 141 13.32 -0.53 -12.41
N GLU A 142 12.70 0.54 -11.94
CA GLU A 142 12.39 1.73 -12.72
C GLU A 142 13.29 2.90 -12.28
N GLU A 143 13.34 3.98 -13.07
CA GLU A 143 14.15 5.15 -12.76
C GLU A 143 13.75 5.77 -11.40
N ASP A 144 12.45 5.75 -11.10
CA ASP A 144 11.87 6.33 -9.89
C ASP A 144 11.58 5.31 -8.78
N GLY A 145 11.92 4.02 -8.94
CA GLY A 145 11.65 3.01 -7.91
C GLY A 145 11.60 1.57 -8.41
N TYR A 146 10.64 0.81 -7.89
CA TYR A 146 10.46 -0.61 -8.15
C TYR A 146 8.98 -0.92 -8.35
N SER A 147 8.69 -1.84 -9.26
CA SER A 147 7.35 -2.41 -9.47
C SER A 147 7.41 -3.93 -9.59
N PHE A 148 6.35 -4.62 -9.18
CA PHE A 148 6.22 -6.07 -9.32
C PHE A 148 4.75 -6.47 -9.29
N ARG A 149 4.42 -7.55 -10.00
CA ARG A 149 3.06 -8.07 -10.09
C ARG A 149 2.91 -9.34 -9.28
N ILE A 150 1.77 -9.48 -8.62
CA ILE A 150 1.46 -10.60 -7.73
C ILE A 150 0.06 -11.14 -8.04
N ALA A 151 0.02 -12.44 -8.35
CA ALA A 151 -1.21 -13.23 -8.31
C ALA A 151 -1.57 -13.53 -6.84
N LEU A 152 -2.66 -12.92 -6.36
CA LEU A 152 -3.13 -13.03 -4.98
C LEU A 152 -3.89 -14.34 -4.69
N ASP A 153 -4.44 -14.97 -5.71
CA ASP A 153 -5.15 -16.25 -5.63
C ASP A 153 -4.20 -17.45 -5.49
N GLU A 154 -2.95 -17.32 -5.93
CA GLU A 154 -1.91 -18.32 -5.75
C GLU A 154 -1.19 -18.20 -4.40
N MET A 155 -1.38 -17.09 -3.67
CA MET A 155 -0.78 -16.90 -2.35
C MET A 155 -1.44 -17.79 -1.29
N LYS A 156 -0.66 -18.73 -0.74
CA LYS A 156 -1.02 -19.46 0.47
C LYS A 156 -0.85 -18.55 1.69
N PHE A 157 -1.88 -17.80 2.05
CA PHE A 157 -1.88 -17.08 3.33
C PHE A 157 -1.97 -18.09 4.48
N PRO A 158 -1.03 -18.11 5.44
CA PRO A 158 -1.11 -19.00 6.59
C PRO A 158 -2.41 -18.71 7.36
N ALA A 159 -3.19 -19.77 7.64
CA ALA A 159 -4.50 -19.69 8.29
C ALA A 159 -4.45 -19.11 9.72
N ASN A 160 -3.27 -19.09 10.36
CA ASN A 160 -3.08 -18.79 11.78
C ASN A 160 -2.79 -17.32 12.10
N MET A 161 -3.32 -16.38 11.32
CA MET A 161 -3.40 -14.97 11.73
C MET A 161 -4.82 -14.41 11.51
N ALA A 162 -5.84 -15.25 11.63
CA ALA A 162 -7.24 -14.84 11.64
C ALA A 162 -7.77 -14.80 13.07
N ARG A 163 -7.79 -13.61 13.67
CA ARG A 163 -8.86 -13.08 14.54
C ARG A 163 -8.57 -11.63 14.91
#